data_AF-A0AAW0AS11-F1
#
_entry.id   AF-A0AAW0AS11-F1
#
_cell.length_a   1.000
_cell.length_b   1.000
_cell.length_c   1.000
_cell.angle_alpha   90.00
_cell.angle_beta   90.00
_cell.angle_gamma   90.00
#
_symmetry.space_group_name_H-M   'P 1'
#
loop_
_entity.id
_entity.type
_entity.pdbx_description
1 polymer ?
#
loop_
_entity_poly.entity_id
_entity_poly.type
_entity_poly.pdbx_seq_one_letter_code
_entity_poly.pdbx_strand_id
1 'polypeptide(L)'
;MSAELTGLCDALPSFGQSVIYNTAALVVGAIPYGAQLILQWICITILWRPEDNTSSPTSVPRARVFLLTVTLLMTISSTLVVAITAAQLILSGLIISDCHNSRPFFQYSLLDEPAWFTIPVFFNVLVGDTIMFWRAFMLWKNKRRMVYIPGVLLIFTSVNVLLEIVFVILQIKRFAEFDMPAFLSINLAFGLSCTTNLATNASIGYYIWQVSSSRWDPGQESIV
;
A
#
# COMPACT_ATOMS: atom_id res chain seq x y z
N MET A 1 -26.44 29.19 -27.25
CA MET A 1 -27.23 28.70 -26.11
C MET A 1 -27.65 27.23 -26.23
N SER A 2 -28.24 26.74 -27.34
CA SER A 2 -28.57 25.30 -27.46
C SER A 2 -27.33 24.39 -27.54
N ALA A 3 -26.27 24.82 -28.24
CA ALA A 3 -25.04 24.05 -28.40
C ALA A 3 -24.25 23.83 -27.09
N GLU A 4 -24.30 24.81 -26.18
CA GLU A 4 -23.62 24.74 -24.87
C GLU A 4 -24.34 23.78 -23.91
N LEU A 5 -25.68 23.73 -23.96
CA LEU A 5 -26.48 22.81 -23.17
C LEU A 5 -26.30 21.35 -23.58
N THR A 6 -26.16 21.08 -24.89
CA THR A 6 -25.84 19.72 -25.38
C THR A 6 -24.46 19.24 -24.92
N GLY A 7 -23.44 20.12 -24.92
CA GLY A 7 -22.11 19.76 -24.43
C GLY A 7 -22.07 19.43 -22.93
N LEU A 8 -22.91 20.09 -22.12
CA LEU A 8 -23.03 19.81 -20.69
C LEU A 8 -23.65 18.43 -20.41
N CYS A 9 -24.68 18.05 -21.19
CA CYS A 9 -25.35 16.76 -21.06
C CYS A 9 -24.44 15.57 -21.42
N ASP A 10 -23.53 15.73 -22.39
CA ASP A 10 -22.61 14.66 -22.78
C ASP A 10 -21.40 14.52 -21.83
N ALA A 11 -21.04 15.59 -21.10
CA ALA A 11 -19.92 15.58 -20.14
C ALA A 11 -20.27 15.00 -18.77
N LEU A 12 -21.55 15.07 -18.36
CA LEU A 12 -22.03 14.58 -17.05
C LEU A 12 -21.79 13.07 -16.82
N PRO A 13 -22.06 12.17 -17.79
CA PRO A 13 -21.85 10.73 -17.62
C PRO A 13 -20.37 10.35 -17.44
N SER A 14 -19.47 10.96 -18.23
CA SER A 14 -18.02 10.73 -18.11
C SER A 14 -17.48 11.21 -16.78
N PHE A 15 -18.01 12.33 -16.26
CA PHE A 15 -17.63 12.84 -14.96
C PHE A 15 -18.09 11.92 -13.81
N GLY A 16 -19.36 11.50 -13.84
CA GLY A 16 -19.91 10.57 -12.86
C GLY A 16 -19.08 9.29 -12.77
N GLN A 17 -18.63 8.76 -13.91
CA GLN A 17 -17.74 7.59 -13.95
C GLN A 17 -16.38 7.88 -13.30
N SER A 18 -15.76 9.02 -13.58
CA SER A 18 -14.46 9.39 -12.98
C SER A 18 -14.54 9.57 -11.46
N VAL A 19 -15.60 10.20 -10.94
CA VAL A 19 -15.80 10.36 -9.49
C VAL A 19 -16.04 9.02 -8.81
N ILE A 20 -16.93 8.20 -9.37
CA ILE A 20 -17.21 6.86 -8.83
C ILE A 20 -15.94 6.03 -8.82
N TYR A 21 -15.14 6.09 -9.90
CA TYR A 21 -13.88 5.37 -10.01
C TYR A 21 -12.86 5.83 -8.96
N ASN A 22 -12.59 7.13 -8.87
CA ASN A 22 -11.60 7.67 -7.93
C ASN A 22 -12.03 7.47 -6.47
N THR A 23 -13.33 7.54 -6.18
CA THR A 23 -13.87 7.25 -4.86
C THR A 23 -13.75 5.77 -4.53
N ALA A 24 -14.04 4.87 -5.48
CA ALA A 24 -13.83 3.44 -5.30
C ALA A 24 -12.35 3.12 -5.07
N ALA A 25 -11.45 3.71 -5.85
CA ALA A 25 -10.00 3.56 -5.67
C ALA A 25 -9.54 4.06 -4.30
N LEU A 26 -10.04 5.22 -3.84
CA LEU A 26 -9.77 5.76 -2.51
C LEU A 26 -10.26 4.83 -1.41
N VAL A 27 -11.50 4.33 -1.51
CA VAL A 27 -12.09 3.40 -0.52
C VAL A 27 -11.30 2.09 -0.48
N VAL A 28 -10.99 1.52 -1.64
CA VAL A 28 -10.19 0.29 -1.74
C VAL A 28 -8.78 0.51 -1.19
N GLY A 29 -8.15 1.67 -1.46
CA GLY A 29 -6.84 2.04 -0.93
C GLY A 29 -6.84 2.35 0.58
N ALA A 30 -7.96 2.79 1.15
CA ALA A 30 -8.09 3.09 2.57
C ALA A 30 -8.16 1.82 3.45
N ILE A 31 -8.66 0.70 2.92
CA ILE A 31 -8.74 -0.58 3.64
C ILE A 31 -7.36 -1.09 4.09
N PRO A 32 -6.36 -1.26 3.22
CA PRO A 32 -5.02 -1.70 3.62
C PRO A 32 -4.32 -0.67 4.53
N TYR A 33 -4.66 0.61 4.38
CA TYR A 33 -4.16 1.68 5.27
C TYR A 33 -4.67 1.52 6.71
N GLY A 34 -5.96 1.25 6.88
CA GLY A 34 -6.54 0.94 8.19
C GLY A 34 -5.89 -0.30 8.83
N ALA A 35 -5.62 -1.34 8.03
CA ALA A 35 -4.91 -2.52 8.50
C ALA A 35 -3.48 -2.20 8.97
N GLN A 36 -2.72 -1.41 8.19
CA GLN A 36 -1.36 -0.97 8.56
C GLN A 36 -1.34 -0.19 9.89
N LEU A 37 -2.30 0.72 10.10
CA LEU A 37 -2.40 1.47 11.36
C LEU A 37 -2.65 0.55 12.57
N ILE A 38 -3.54 -0.44 12.43
CA ILE A 38 -3.82 -1.41 13.50
C ILE A 38 -2.55 -2.21 13.84
N LEU A 39 -1.82 -2.68 12.82
CA LEU A 39 -0.57 -3.41 13.03
C LEU A 39 0.51 -2.56 13.65
N GLN A 40 0.61 -1.31 13.27
CA GLN A 40 1.56 -0.39 13.86
C GLN A 40 1.24 -0.15 15.33
N TRP A 41 -0.04 0.00 15.66
CA TRP A 41 -0.51 0.04 17.05
C TRP A 41 -0.12 -1.22 17.83
N ILE A 42 -0.33 -2.41 17.26
CA ILE A 42 0.07 -3.69 17.87
C ILE A 42 1.60 -3.76 18.03
N CYS A 43 2.36 -3.29 17.04
CA CYS A 43 3.82 -3.27 17.13
C CYS A 43 4.29 -2.34 18.24
N ILE A 44 3.69 -1.15 18.36
CA ILE A 44 4.00 -0.19 19.42
C ILE A 44 3.67 -0.78 20.78
N THR A 45 2.51 -1.41 20.95
CA THR A 45 2.13 -1.99 22.26
C THR A 45 3.03 -3.16 22.66
N ILE A 46 3.44 -4.00 21.72
CA ILE A 46 4.43 -5.07 21.96
C ILE A 46 5.79 -4.48 22.34
N LEU A 47 6.23 -3.42 21.64
CA LEU A 47 7.51 -2.76 21.88
C LEU A 47 7.56 -1.96 23.17
N TRP A 48 6.41 -1.45 23.63
CA TRP A 48 6.31 -0.71 24.89
C TRP A 48 6.29 -1.59 26.13
N ARG A 49 6.11 -2.91 25.97
CA ARG A 49 6.08 -3.80 27.12
C ARG A 49 7.49 -3.78 27.77
N PRO A 50 7.62 -3.31 29.03
CA PRO A 50 8.90 -3.31 29.71
C PRO A 50 9.36 -4.77 29.80
N GLU A 51 10.57 -5.01 29.30
CA GLU A 51 11.18 -6.33 29.36
C GLU A 51 11.59 -6.52 30.81
N ASP A 52 10.84 -7.36 31.54
CA ASP A 52 11.14 -7.68 32.93
C ASP A 52 12.62 -8.11 33.00
N ASN A 53 13.38 -7.41 33.85
CA ASN A 53 14.85 -7.32 33.90
C ASN A 53 15.61 -8.65 34.17
N THR A 54 15.05 -9.82 33.92
CA THR A 54 15.49 -11.05 34.60
C THR A 54 16.37 -12.02 33.80
N SER A 55 16.66 -11.87 32.50
CA SER A 55 17.78 -12.66 31.91
C SER A 55 18.18 -12.32 30.47
N SER A 56 19.45 -11.91 30.31
CA SER A 56 20.25 -11.82 29.06
C SER A 56 20.14 -10.52 28.22
N PRO A 57 21.09 -9.57 28.35
CA PRO A 57 20.96 -8.20 27.80
C PRO A 57 21.39 -7.93 26.34
N THR A 58 21.93 -8.85 25.54
CA THR A 58 22.99 -8.40 24.60
C THR A 58 22.66 -8.16 23.12
N SER A 59 21.45 -8.35 22.58
CA SER A 59 21.26 -8.07 21.13
C SER A 59 19.88 -7.64 20.62
N VAL A 60 18.82 -7.72 21.43
CA VAL A 60 17.45 -7.49 20.96
C VAL A 60 17.02 -6.01 20.79
N PRO A 61 17.59 -4.97 21.46
CA PRO A 61 17.01 -3.63 21.40
C PRO A 61 17.22 -2.93 20.06
N ARG A 62 18.34 -3.18 19.36
CA ARG A 62 18.64 -2.48 18.09
C ARG A 62 17.73 -2.92 16.94
N ALA A 63 17.44 -4.22 16.83
CA ALA A 63 16.56 -4.75 15.80
C ALA A 63 15.12 -4.26 15.97
N ARG A 64 14.67 -4.11 17.22
CA ARG A 64 13.35 -3.58 17.58
C ARG A 64 13.18 -2.11 17.15
N VAL A 65 14.15 -1.27 17.51
CA VAL A 65 14.13 0.15 17.11
C VAL A 65 14.18 0.29 15.59
N PHE A 66 15.06 -0.47 14.91
CA PHE A 66 15.15 -0.46 13.46
C PHE A 66 13.80 -0.83 12.79
N LEU A 67 13.16 -1.91 13.25
CA LEU A 67 11.85 -2.33 12.74
C LEU A 67 10.76 -1.27 12.96
N LEU A 68 10.76 -0.61 14.13
CA LEU A 68 9.82 0.46 14.42
C LEU A 68 10.05 1.66 13.48
N THR A 69 11.31 2.08 13.31
CA THR A 69 11.67 3.21 12.43
C THR A 69 11.26 2.94 10.99
N VAL A 70 11.53 1.74 10.48
CA VAL A 70 11.15 1.34 9.12
C VAL A 70 9.63 1.32 8.96
N THR A 71 8.90 0.77 9.94
CA THR A 71 7.43 0.76 9.91
C THR A 71 6.86 2.19 9.92
N LEU A 72 7.43 3.08 10.74
CA LEU A 72 7.05 4.50 10.78
C LEU A 72 7.28 5.20 9.44
N LEU A 73 8.44 5.00 8.81
CA LEU A 73 8.76 5.58 7.51
C LEU A 73 7.79 5.10 6.42
N MET A 74 7.50 3.80 6.39
CA MET A 74 6.53 3.24 5.46
C MET A 74 5.12 3.82 5.65
N THR A 75 4.69 3.99 6.91
CA THR A 75 3.40 4.59 7.21
C THR A 75 3.35 6.04 6.76
N ILE A 76 4.34 6.86 7.12
CA ILE A 76 4.41 8.27 6.69
C ILE A 76 4.34 8.38 5.18
N SER A 77 5.11 7.56 4.46
CA SER A 77 5.12 7.56 3.00
C SER A 77 3.76 7.16 2.41
N SER A 78 3.13 6.12 2.97
CA SER A 78 1.79 5.68 2.56
C SER A 78 0.72 6.75 2.86
N THR A 79 0.82 7.43 4.01
CA THR A 79 -0.07 8.54 4.39
C THR A 79 0.03 9.70 3.39
N LEU A 80 1.25 10.04 2.97
CA LEU A 80 1.48 11.10 1.98
C LEU A 80 0.82 10.75 0.64
N VAL A 81 0.94 9.51 0.18
CA VAL A 81 0.28 9.07 -1.08
C VAL A 81 -1.23 9.19 -0.97
N VAL A 82 -1.84 8.66 0.10
CA VAL A 82 -3.29 8.75 0.31
C VAL A 82 -3.75 10.21 0.43
N ALA A 83 -3.00 11.05 1.13
CA ALA A 83 -3.30 12.46 1.27
C ALA A 83 -3.24 13.20 -0.07
N ILE A 84 -2.26 12.90 -0.93
CA ILE A 84 -2.15 13.45 -2.28
C ILE A 84 -3.36 13.01 -3.12
N THR A 85 -3.72 11.72 -3.10
CA THR A 85 -4.90 11.21 -3.83
C THR A 85 -6.20 11.86 -3.35
N ALA A 86 -6.36 12.02 -2.03
CA ALA A 86 -7.52 12.70 -1.46
C ALA A 86 -7.56 14.19 -1.85
N ALA A 87 -6.42 14.88 -1.81
CA ALA A 87 -6.32 16.28 -2.22
C ALA A 87 -6.66 16.45 -3.71
N GLN A 88 -6.18 15.55 -4.58
CA GLN A 88 -6.52 15.53 -6.00
C GLN A 88 -8.01 15.31 -6.21
N LEU A 89 -8.66 14.41 -5.46
CA LEU A 89 -10.11 14.18 -5.53
C LEU A 89 -10.90 15.44 -5.12
N ILE A 90 -10.50 16.08 -4.02
CA ILE A 90 -11.15 17.31 -3.54
C ILE A 90 -10.98 18.45 -4.56
N LEU A 91 -9.76 18.66 -5.05
CA LEU A 91 -9.47 19.71 -6.03
C LEU A 91 -10.25 19.48 -7.32
N SER A 92 -10.35 18.22 -7.77
CA SER A 92 -11.16 17.82 -8.90
C SER A 92 -12.64 18.15 -8.72
N GLY A 93 -13.19 17.94 -7.51
CA GLY A 93 -14.56 18.32 -7.17
C GLY A 93 -14.77 19.84 -7.12
N LEU A 94 -13.81 20.59 -6.58
CA LEU A 94 -13.88 22.05 -6.48
C LEU A 94 -13.82 22.74 -7.85
N ILE A 95 -12.93 22.29 -8.75
CA ILE A 95 -12.80 22.87 -10.11
C ILE A 95 -14.12 22.73 -10.90
N ILE A 96 -14.89 21.68 -10.66
CA ILE A 96 -16.17 21.45 -11.35
C ILE A 96 -17.27 22.36 -10.84
N SER A 97 -17.19 22.80 -9.58
CA SER A 97 -18.04 23.89 -9.09
C SER A 97 -17.80 25.19 -9.85
N ASP A 98 -16.61 25.37 -10.43
CA ASP A 98 -16.20 26.56 -11.21
C ASP A 98 -16.34 26.39 -12.75
N CYS A 99 -16.75 25.22 -13.23
CA CYS A 99 -16.77 24.86 -14.66
C CYS A 99 -17.87 25.52 -15.52
N HIS A 100 -18.27 26.77 -15.23
CA HIS A 100 -18.93 27.58 -16.25
C HIS A 100 -17.93 28.14 -17.28
N ASN A 101 -16.61 28.11 -17.05
CA ASN A 101 -15.63 28.78 -17.95
C ASN A 101 -14.26 28.10 -18.21
N SER A 102 -13.99 26.89 -17.71
CA SER A 102 -12.63 26.32 -17.74
C SER A 102 -12.54 25.00 -18.50
N ARG A 103 -11.54 24.90 -19.39
CA ARG A 103 -11.17 23.69 -20.13
C ARG A 103 -10.97 22.50 -19.19
N PRO A 104 -11.22 21.26 -19.63
CA PRO A 104 -11.12 20.07 -18.79
C PRO A 104 -9.67 19.90 -18.30
N PHE A 105 -9.44 20.28 -17.04
CA PHE A 105 -8.18 20.09 -16.31
C PHE A 105 -7.99 18.63 -15.84
N PHE A 106 -8.90 17.73 -16.24
CA PHE A 106 -9.11 16.41 -15.64
C PHE A 106 -8.23 15.29 -16.20
N GLN A 107 -7.20 15.63 -16.98
CA GLN A 107 -6.33 14.64 -17.63
C GLN A 107 -4.92 14.65 -17.05
N TYR A 108 -4.73 15.04 -15.79
CA TYR A 108 -3.49 14.72 -15.06
C TYR A 108 -3.58 13.27 -14.59
N SER A 109 -3.42 12.33 -15.53
CA SER A 109 -3.14 10.95 -15.17
C SER A 109 -1.80 10.92 -14.43
N LEU A 110 -1.64 10.06 -13.42
CA LEU A 110 -0.34 9.75 -12.79
C LEU A 110 0.75 9.35 -13.80
N LEU A 111 0.36 9.01 -15.04
CA LEU A 111 1.21 8.74 -16.19
C LEU A 111 1.82 10.00 -16.83
N ASP A 112 1.18 11.17 -16.68
CA ASP A 112 1.71 12.47 -17.12
C ASP A 112 2.59 13.14 -16.07
N GLU A 113 2.62 12.60 -14.85
CA GLU A 113 3.62 13.00 -13.86
C GLU A 113 5.02 12.63 -14.37
N PRO A 114 6.01 13.51 -14.18
CA PRO A 114 7.33 13.28 -14.71
C PRO A 114 7.93 12.02 -14.10
N ALA A 115 8.63 11.22 -14.92
CA ALA A 115 9.16 9.91 -14.52
C ALA A 115 9.98 9.92 -13.20
N TRP A 116 10.63 11.04 -12.88
CA TRP A 116 11.39 11.21 -11.63
C TRP A 116 10.50 11.16 -10.38
N PHE A 117 9.20 11.42 -10.49
CA PHE A 117 8.23 11.31 -9.40
C PHE A 117 7.65 9.89 -9.31
N THR A 118 7.28 9.30 -10.44
CA THR A 118 6.61 7.99 -10.52
C THR A 118 7.52 6.83 -10.13
N ILE A 119 8.80 6.86 -10.55
CA ILE A 119 9.76 5.79 -10.26
C ILE A 119 9.98 5.60 -8.75
N PRO A 120 10.27 6.64 -7.94
CA PRO A 120 10.39 6.51 -6.49
C PRO A 120 9.15 5.94 -5.80
N VAL A 121 7.94 6.27 -6.27
CA VAL A 121 6.69 5.75 -5.69
C VAL A 121 6.62 4.23 -5.85
N PHE A 122 6.88 3.72 -7.05
CA PHE A 122 6.92 2.28 -7.32
C PHE A 122 8.03 1.55 -6.56
N PHE A 123 9.22 2.15 -6.47
CA PHE A 123 10.31 1.62 -5.64
C PHE A 123 9.92 1.53 -4.17
N ASN A 124 9.23 2.54 -3.65
CA ASN A 124 8.79 2.56 -2.27
C ASN A 124 7.76 1.44 -1.98
N VAL A 125 6.85 1.17 -2.90
CA VAL A 125 5.93 0.01 -2.83
C VAL A 125 6.72 -1.30 -2.74
N LEU A 126 7.70 -1.48 -3.63
CA LEU A 126 8.53 -2.69 -3.68
C LEU A 126 9.36 -2.90 -2.41
N VAL A 127 10.02 -1.84 -1.94
CA VAL A 127 10.80 -1.85 -0.70
C VAL A 127 9.89 -2.18 0.47
N GLY A 128 8.69 -1.58 0.50
CA GLY A 128 7.69 -1.85 1.51
C GLY A 128 7.28 -3.31 1.59
N ASP A 129 6.89 -3.90 0.46
CA ASP A 129 6.50 -5.31 0.42
C ASP A 129 7.66 -6.25 0.77
N THR A 130 8.89 -5.89 0.39
CA THR A 130 10.10 -6.66 0.72
C THR A 130 10.37 -6.68 2.22
N ILE A 131 10.24 -5.52 2.89
CA ILE A 131 10.40 -5.41 4.35
C ILE A 131 9.32 -6.25 5.05
N MET A 132 8.08 -6.16 4.59
CA MET A 132 6.96 -6.91 5.17
C MET A 132 7.19 -8.42 5.03
N PHE A 133 7.57 -8.88 3.85
CA PHE A 133 7.96 -10.26 3.61
C PHE A 133 9.12 -10.69 4.52
N TRP A 134 10.17 -9.88 4.64
CA TRP A 134 11.32 -10.17 5.50
C TRP A 134 10.91 -10.35 6.96
N ARG A 135 9.98 -9.54 7.46
CA ARG A 135 9.43 -9.68 8.82
C ARG A 135 8.70 -11.00 9.01
N ALA A 136 7.83 -11.38 8.08
CA ALA A 136 7.17 -12.68 8.12
C ALA A 136 8.19 -13.84 8.05
N PHE A 137 9.18 -13.73 7.16
CA PHE A 137 10.24 -14.73 7.03
C PHE A 137 11.02 -14.94 8.33
N MET A 138 11.39 -13.86 9.01
CA MET A 138 12.14 -13.92 10.27
C MET A 138 11.33 -14.59 11.40
N LEU A 139 10.02 -14.36 11.46
CA LEU A 139 9.16 -15.01 12.46
C LEU A 139 8.98 -16.51 12.19
N TRP A 140 8.86 -16.90 10.92
CA TRP A 140 8.58 -18.28 10.53
C TRP A 140 9.83 -19.12 10.24
N LYS A 141 10.98 -18.81 10.87
CA LYS A 141 12.29 -19.45 10.62
C LYS A 141 12.23 -20.99 10.55
N ASN A 142 11.39 -21.63 11.39
CA ASN A 142 11.27 -23.08 11.50
C ASN A 142 10.11 -23.69 10.68
N LYS A 143 9.19 -22.89 10.13
CA LYS A 143 8.02 -23.36 9.36
C LYS A 143 7.88 -22.57 8.06
N ARG A 144 8.85 -22.75 7.15
CA ARG A 144 8.96 -22.02 5.87
C ARG A 144 7.72 -22.11 4.98
N ARG A 145 6.86 -23.13 5.17
CA ARG A 145 5.62 -23.30 4.39
C ARG A 145 4.70 -22.07 4.45
N MET A 146 4.64 -21.38 5.58
CA MET A 146 3.81 -20.18 5.76
C MET A 146 4.33 -18.95 5.00
N VAL A 147 5.58 -19.00 4.52
CA VAL A 147 6.24 -17.87 3.86
C VAL A 147 6.14 -17.98 2.33
N TYR A 148 5.74 -19.13 1.77
CA TYR A 148 5.62 -19.29 0.31
C TYR A 148 4.58 -18.38 -0.31
N ILE A 149 3.39 -18.27 0.30
CA ILE A 149 2.29 -17.45 -0.23
C ILE A 149 2.70 -15.98 -0.35
N PRO A 150 3.16 -15.30 0.72
CA PRO A 150 3.60 -13.90 0.60
C PRO A 150 4.85 -13.75 -0.29
N GLY A 151 5.72 -14.76 -0.35
CA GLY A 151 6.89 -14.73 -1.24
C GLY A 151 6.53 -14.78 -2.72
N VAL A 152 5.58 -15.64 -3.10
CA VAL A 152 5.08 -15.72 -4.47
C VAL A 152 4.39 -14.41 -4.85
N LEU A 153 3.54 -13.88 -3.97
CA LEU A 153 2.89 -12.59 -4.18
C LEU A 153 3.91 -11.46 -4.37
N LEU A 154 4.95 -11.39 -3.52
CA LEU A 154 6.03 -10.41 -3.65
C LEU A 154 6.73 -10.50 -5.01
N ILE A 155 7.00 -11.69 -5.52
CA ILE A 155 7.62 -11.88 -6.85
C ILE A 155 6.70 -11.31 -7.94
N PHE A 156 5.40 -11.59 -7.89
CA PHE A 156 4.44 -11.03 -8.85
C PHE A 156 4.37 -9.50 -8.77
N THR A 157 4.33 -8.94 -7.56
CA THR A 157 4.37 -7.49 -7.38
C THR A 157 5.66 -6.90 -7.93
N SER A 158 6.81 -7.55 -7.68
CA SER A 158 8.12 -7.10 -8.15
C SER A 158 8.19 -7.07 -9.68
N VAL A 159 7.73 -8.13 -10.33
CA VAL A 159 7.71 -8.20 -11.80
C VAL A 159 6.80 -7.12 -12.36
N ASN A 160 5.61 -6.93 -11.79
CA ASN A 160 4.67 -5.91 -12.25
C ASN A 160 5.25 -4.50 -12.09
N VAL A 161 5.79 -4.17 -10.91
CA VAL A 161 6.47 -2.89 -10.65
C VAL A 161 7.62 -2.64 -11.63
N LEU A 162 8.45 -3.64 -11.92
CA LEU A 162 9.55 -3.49 -12.87
C LEU A 162 9.05 -3.28 -14.30
N LEU A 163 8.00 -3.98 -14.71
CA LEU A 163 7.36 -3.77 -16.01
C LEU A 163 6.82 -2.34 -16.14
N GLU A 164 6.20 -1.81 -15.08
CA GLU A 164 5.72 -0.42 -15.03
C GLU A 164 6.87 0.60 -15.12
N ILE A 165 7.95 0.38 -14.38
CA ILE A 165 9.13 1.28 -14.45
C ILE A 165 9.72 1.26 -15.86
N VAL A 166 9.86 0.07 -16.46
CA VAL A 166 10.33 -0.06 -17.85
C VAL A 166 9.37 0.65 -18.81
N PHE A 167 8.06 0.49 -18.62
CA PHE A 167 7.05 1.20 -19.41
C PHE A 167 7.21 2.72 -19.28
N VAL A 168 7.26 3.28 -18.07
CA VAL A 168 7.45 4.72 -17.83
C VAL A 168 8.73 5.26 -18.47
N ILE A 169 9.85 4.52 -18.39
CA ILE A 169 11.12 4.92 -19.00
C ILE A 169 11.04 4.90 -20.53
N LEU A 170 10.41 3.88 -21.11
CA LEU A 170 10.27 3.72 -22.56
C LEU A 170 9.23 4.68 -23.16
N GLN A 171 8.26 5.14 -22.36
CA GLN A 171 7.17 6.01 -22.78
C GLN A 171 7.56 7.49 -23.00
N ILE A 172 8.84 7.85 -22.88
CA ILE A 172 9.32 9.23 -23.06
C ILE A 172 9.00 9.82 -24.46
N LYS A 173 8.51 9.06 -25.46
CA LYS A 173 8.23 9.61 -26.80
C LYS A 173 7.03 9.11 -27.62
N ARG A 174 6.22 8.10 -27.24
CA ARG A 174 5.44 7.41 -28.31
C ARG A 174 4.01 6.90 -28.11
N PHE A 175 3.36 6.91 -26.94
CA PHE A 175 1.99 6.35 -26.88
C PHE A 175 1.00 7.23 -26.13
N ALA A 176 0.34 8.11 -26.87
CA ALA A 176 -0.93 8.73 -26.47
C ALA A 176 -2.16 7.84 -26.77
N GLU A 177 -1.98 6.60 -27.27
CA GLU A 177 -3.08 5.78 -27.82
C GLU A 177 -3.34 4.46 -27.07
N PHE A 178 -2.61 4.14 -26.00
CA PHE A 178 -2.78 2.88 -25.24
C PHE A 178 -3.04 3.14 -23.74
N ASP A 179 -4.13 3.83 -23.42
CA ASP A 179 -4.50 4.17 -22.03
C ASP A 179 -4.99 2.98 -21.18
N MET A 180 -5.68 2.00 -21.80
CA MET A 180 -6.29 0.88 -21.05
C MET A 180 -5.29 -0.11 -20.40
N PRO A 181 -4.22 -0.58 -21.06
CA PRO A 181 -3.32 -1.58 -20.45
C PRO A 181 -2.47 -1.02 -19.30
N ALA A 182 -2.02 0.23 -19.39
CA ALA A 182 -1.21 0.86 -18.33
C ALA A 182 -2.02 1.00 -17.04
N PHE A 183 -3.26 1.46 -17.16
CA PHE A 183 -4.16 1.60 -16.03
C PHE A 183 -4.46 0.27 -15.32
N LEU A 184 -4.78 -0.79 -16.07
CA LEU A 184 -5.02 -2.10 -15.50
C LEU A 184 -3.78 -2.62 -14.75
N SER A 185 -2.60 -2.42 -15.34
CA SER A 185 -1.34 -2.90 -14.79
C SER A 185 -0.94 -2.18 -13.50
N ILE A 186 -1.12 -0.85 -13.43
CA ILE A 186 -0.94 -0.06 -12.21
C ILE A 186 -1.87 -0.56 -11.09
N ASN A 187 -3.16 -0.69 -11.37
CA ASN A 187 -4.13 -1.19 -10.39
C ASN A 187 -3.82 -2.62 -9.94
N LEU A 188 -3.31 -3.47 -10.85
CA LEU A 188 -2.83 -4.80 -10.50
C LEU A 188 -1.60 -4.75 -9.59
N ALA A 189 -0.63 -3.87 -9.84
CA ALA A 189 0.55 -3.71 -8.99
C ALA A 189 0.15 -3.29 -7.57
N PHE A 190 -0.74 -2.30 -7.45
CA PHE A 190 -1.29 -1.89 -6.16
C PHE A 190 -2.11 -2.98 -5.49
N GLY A 191 -2.96 -3.68 -6.24
CA GLY A 191 -3.77 -4.78 -5.72
C GLY A 191 -2.92 -5.94 -5.21
N LEU A 192 -1.85 -6.30 -5.94
CA LEU A 192 -0.88 -7.32 -5.53
C LEU A 192 -0.09 -6.89 -4.29
N SER A 193 0.34 -5.63 -4.22
CA SER A 193 0.99 -5.10 -3.02
C SER A 193 0.06 -5.12 -1.80
N CYS A 194 -1.20 -4.69 -1.96
CA CYS A 194 -2.19 -4.74 -0.89
C CYS A 194 -2.43 -6.17 -0.40
N THR A 195 -2.53 -7.12 -1.33
CA THR A 195 -2.71 -8.54 -1.03
C THR A 195 -1.48 -9.12 -0.33
N THR A 196 -0.28 -8.75 -0.76
CA THR A 196 1.00 -9.16 -0.15
C THR A 196 1.08 -8.66 1.29
N ASN A 197 0.72 -7.39 1.51
CA ASN A 197 0.65 -6.79 2.83
C ASN A 197 -0.37 -7.51 3.72
N LEU A 198 -1.60 -7.71 3.24
CA LEU A 198 -2.65 -8.40 4.00
C LEU A 198 -2.23 -9.82 4.36
N ALA A 199 -1.69 -10.59 3.42
CA ALA A 199 -1.23 -11.96 3.64
C ALA A 199 -0.08 -12.03 4.65
N THR A 200 0.89 -11.12 4.52
CA THR A 200 2.00 -11.00 5.47
C THR A 200 1.49 -10.71 6.87
N ASN A 201 0.60 -9.75 7.01
CA ASN A 201 0.05 -9.34 8.29
C ASN A 201 -0.78 -10.43 8.96
N ALA A 202 -1.62 -11.12 8.17
CA ALA A 202 -2.33 -12.30 8.64
C ALA A 202 -1.36 -13.38 9.13
N SER A 203 -0.25 -13.61 8.42
CA SER A 203 0.78 -14.58 8.83
C SER A 203 1.46 -14.20 10.14
N ILE A 204 1.72 -12.91 10.36
CA ILE A 204 2.31 -12.38 11.60
C ILE A 204 1.31 -12.54 12.75
N GLY A 205 0.05 -12.14 12.55
CA GLY A 205 -1.01 -12.28 13.55
C GLY A 205 -1.24 -13.73 13.95
N TYR A 206 -1.27 -14.64 12.98
CA TYR A 206 -1.40 -16.08 13.23
C TYR A 206 -0.21 -16.63 14.02
N TYR A 207 1.01 -16.18 13.74
CA TYR A 207 2.20 -16.56 14.52
C TYR A 207 2.08 -16.14 15.98
N ILE A 208 1.69 -14.87 16.22
CA ILE A 208 1.51 -14.34 17.58
C ILE A 208 0.45 -15.16 18.33
N TRP A 209 -0.67 -15.47 17.66
CA TRP A 209 -1.72 -16.31 18.24
C TRP A 209 -1.20 -17.69 18.63
N GLN A 210 -0.47 -18.39 17.74
CA GLN A 210 0.11 -19.70 18.06
C GLN A 210 1.03 -19.66 19.29
N VAL A 211 1.92 -18.67 19.36
CA VAL A 211 2.86 -18.52 20.48
C VAL A 211 2.12 -18.22 21.79
N SER A 212 1.07 -17.42 21.73
CA SER A 212 0.23 -17.12 22.89
C SER A 212 -0.53 -18.35 23.38
N SER A 213 -1.10 -19.15 22.47
CA SER A 213 -1.83 -20.37 22.84
C SER A 213 -0.93 -21.43 23.46
N SER A 214 0.32 -21.56 22.99
CA SER A 214 1.27 -22.53 23.54
C SER A 214 1.75 -22.19 24.95
N ARG A 215 1.72 -20.91 25.35
CA ARG A 215 2.06 -20.51 26.74
C ARG A 215 0.93 -20.77 27.73
N TRP A 216 -0.30 -20.91 27.23
CA TRP A 216 -1.48 -21.07 28.06
C TRP A 216 -1.81 -22.52 28.37
N ASP A 217 -0.91 -23.48 28.15
CA ASP A 217 -1.11 -24.87 28.60
C ASP A 217 -0.85 -24.96 30.11
N PRO A 218 -1.89 -24.96 30.98
CA PRO A 218 -1.72 -24.95 32.44
C PRO A 218 -1.08 -26.25 32.98
N GLY A 219 -0.91 -27.26 32.13
CA GLY A 219 -0.32 -28.55 32.49
C GLY A 219 1.20 -28.53 32.67
N GLN A 220 1.93 -27.49 32.23
CA GLN A 220 3.40 -27.42 32.36
C GLN A 220 3.91 -26.71 33.61
N GLU A 221 3.07 -26.04 34.40
CA GLU A 221 3.53 -25.30 35.60
C GLU A 221 3.58 -26.13 36.89
N SER A 222 3.20 -27.42 36.86
CA SER A 222 3.05 -28.24 38.08
C SER A 222 4.24 -29.14 38.45
N ILE A 223 5.39 -29.02 37.78
CA ILE A 223 6.58 -29.85 38.06
C ILE A 223 7.85 -29.00 38.10
N VAL A 224 7.94 -28.09 39.08
CA VAL A 224 9.22 -27.58 39.62
C VAL A 224 9.07 -27.41 41.13
#